data_AF-A0A942JGS8-F1
#
_entry.id   AF-A0A942JGS8-F1
#
_cell.length_a   1.000
_cell.length_b   1.000
_cell.length_c   1.000
_cell.angle_alpha   90.00
_cell.angle_beta   90.00
_cell.angle_gamma   90.00
#
_symmetry.space_group_name_H-M   'P 1'
#
loop_
_entity.id
_entity.type
_entity.pdbx_description
1 polymer ?
#
loop_
_entity_poly.entity_id
_entity_poly.type
_entity_poly.pdbx_seq_one_letter_code
_entity_poly.pdbx_strand_id
1 'polypeptide(L)' 'MKKYNYTPRKPKIEALVYSVPEVASLLDINLPRAYELARQPGFPAICVGKRVIVPKAAFEQWLERAVLDKQSYGAAESQ' A
#
# COMPACT_ATOMS: atom_id res chain seq x y z
N MET A 1 34.40 -26.24 -18.28
CA MET A 1 32.95 -26.33 -18.00
C MET A 1 32.48 -25.05 -17.30
N LYS A 2 31.60 -24.26 -17.93
CA LYS A 2 31.08 -23.00 -17.36
C LYS A 2 29.97 -23.34 -16.36
N LYS A 3 30.12 -22.93 -15.10
CA LYS A 3 29.10 -23.13 -14.06
C LYS A 3 27.96 -22.14 -14.32
N TYR A 4 26.82 -22.61 -14.81
CA TYR A 4 25.65 -21.75 -15.03
C TYR A 4 24.98 -21.44 -13.69
N ASN A 5 25.05 -20.18 -13.28
CA ASN A 5 24.36 -19.67 -12.10
C ASN A 5 22.87 -19.49 -12.43
N TYR A 6 22.10 -20.59 -12.46
CA TYR A 6 20.66 -20.53 -12.69
C TYR A 6 19.96 -19.95 -11.46
N THR A 7 19.71 -18.64 -11.47
CA THR A 7 18.74 -18.02 -10.58
C THR A 7 17.37 -18.21 -11.22
N PRO A 8 16.48 -19.06 -10.69
CA PRO A 8 15.15 -19.21 -11.25
C PRO A 8 14.46 -17.85 -11.27
N ARG A 9 14.06 -17.39 -12.45
CA ARG A 9 13.19 -16.22 -12.62
C ARG A 9 11.91 -16.51 -11.82
N LYS A 10 11.69 -15.80 -10.71
CA LYS A 10 10.43 -15.91 -9.96
C LYS A 10 9.27 -15.71 -10.95
N PRO A 11 8.25 -16.59 -10.96
CA PRO A 11 7.08 -16.37 -11.79
C PRO A 11 6.49 -14.99 -11.47
N LYS A 12 6.11 -14.24 -12.50
CA LYS A 12 5.47 -12.94 -12.37
C LYS A 12 4.03 -13.16 -11.91
N ILE A 13 3.89 -13.40 -10.60
CA ILE A 13 2.61 -13.50 -9.93
C ILE A 13 2.12 -12.06 -9.73
N GLU A 14 0.96 -11.75 -10.28
CA GLU A 14 0.26 -10.50 -10.04
C GLU A 14 -0.01 -10.35 -8.55
N ALA A 15 0.66 -9.38 -7.92
CA ALA A 15 0.53 -9.16 -6.49
C ALA A 15 -0.89 -8.66 -6.19
N LEU A 16 -1.63 -9.38 -5.35
CA LEU A 16 -2.93 -8.96 -4.81
C LEU A 16 -2.80 -8.02 -3.59
N VAL A 17 -1.57 -7.60 -3.30
CA VAL A 17 -1.22 -6.79 -2.13
C VAL A 17 -0.26 -5.68 -2.55
N TYR A 18 -0.39 -4.53 -1.90
CA TYR A 18 0.56 -3.43 -1.92
C TYR A 18 1.52 -3.54 -0.73
N SER A 19 2.76 -3.10 -0.93
CA SER A 19 3.68 -2.83 0.17
C SER A 19 3.41 -1.43 0.73
N VAL A 20 3.75 -1.18 2.01
CA VAL A 20 3.68 0.17 2.60
C VAL A 20 4.33 1.28 1.74
N PRO A 21 5.53 1.09 1.12
CA PRO A 21 6.08 2.10 0.21
C PRO A 21 5.24 2.32 -1.05
N GLU A 22 4.58 1.29 -1.58
CA GLU A 22 3.67 1.45 -2.73
C GLU A 22 2.44 2.25 -2.32
N VAL A 23 1.88 1.97 -1.14
CA VAL A 23 0.76 2.75 -0.58
C VAL A 23 1.18 4.21 -0.37
N ALA A 24 2.40 4.47 0.08
CA ALA A 24 2.93 5.83 0.21
C ALA A 24 2.89 6.59 -1.12
N SER A 25 3.36 5.94 -2.21
CA SER A 25 3.29 6.51 -3.56
C SER A 25 1.87 6.63 -4.10
N LEU A 26 0.97 5.69 -3.79
CA LEU A 26 -0.44 5.74 -4.23
C LEU A 26 -1.23 6.87 -3.55
N LEU A 27 -0.92 7.16 -2.28
CA LEU A 27 -1.57 8.21 -1.50
C LEU A 27 -0.85 9.56 -1.56
N ASP A 28 0.28 9.64 -2.28
CA ASP A 28 1.18 10.79 -2.31
C ASP A 28 1.56 11.30 -0.90
N ILE A 29 1.97 10.37 -0.03
CA ILE A 29 2.43 10.69 1.33
C ILE A 29 3.86 10.21 1.54
N ASN A 30 4.54 10.82 2.51
CA ASN A 30 5.87 10.36 2.89
C ASN A 30 5.83 8.95 3.52
N LEU A 31 6.95 8.23 3.41
CA LEU A 31 7.08 6.86 3.91
C LEU A 31 6.79 6.70 5.41
N PRO A 32 7.31 7.55 6.33
CA PRO A 32 6.97 7.41 7.75
C PRO A 32 5.47 7.59 7.99
N ARG A 33 4.81 8.50 7.29
CA ARG A 33 3.36 8.71 7.38
C ARG A 33 2.57 7.51 6.90
N ALA A 34 3.03 6.83 5.85
CA ALA A 34 2.44 5.57 5.39
C ALA A 34 2.58 4.45 6.45
N TYR A 35 3.72 4.37 7.14
CA TYR A 35 3.90 3.42 8.24
C TYR A 35 3.04 3.76 9.46
N GLU A 36 2.86 5.04 9.79
CA GLU A 36 1.90 5.46 10.83
C GLU A 36 0.48 5.05 10.44
N LEU A 37 0.07 5.33 9.20
CA LEU A 37 -1.24 4.96 8.67
C LEU A 37 -1.46 3.43 8.72
N ALA A 38 -0.45 2.65 8.34
CA ALA A 38 -0.51 1.20 8.40
C ALA A 38 -0.65 0.63 9.82
N ARG A 39 -0.36 1.42 10.86
CA ARG A 39 -0.53 1.05 12.27
C ARG A 39 -1.83 1.58 12.87
N GLN A 40 -2.57 2.43 12.16
CA GLN A 40 -3.81 2.99 12.65
C GLN A 40 -4.93 1.93 12.67
N PRO A 41 -5.76 1.90 13.73
CA PRO A 41 -6.93 1.05 13.75
C PRO A 41 -7.90 1.47 12.63
N GLY A 42 -8.36 0.50 11.83
CA GLY A 42 -9.26 0.74 10.70
C GLY A 42 -8.58 0.85 9.34
N PHE A 43 -7.24 0.88 9.29
CA PHE A 43 -6.51 0.77 8.02
C PHE A 43 -6.35 -0.71 7.61
N PRO A 44 -6.53 -1.09 6.33
CA PRO A 44 -6.48 -2.47 5.87
C PRO A 44 -5.04 -3.01 5.72
N ALA A 45 -4.24 -2.95 6.77
CA ALA A 45 -2.89 -3.52 6.81
C ALA A 45 -2.89 -4.92 7.46
N ILE A 46 -2.10 -5.83 6.90
CA ILE A 46 -1.85 -7.17 7.42
C ILE A 46 -0.34 -7.34 7.64
N CYS A 47 0.04 -7.79 8.83
CA CYS A 47 1.42 -8.16 9.14
C CYS A 47 1.66 -9.63 8.81
N VAL A 48 2.39 -9.91 7.72
CA VAL A 48 2.84 -11.26 7.38
C VAL A 48 4.29 -11.42 7.81
N GLY A 49 4.48 -12.03 8.99
CA GLY A 49 5.79 -12.16 9.63
C GLY A 49 6.39 -10.78 9.97
N LYS A 50 7.47 -10.41 9.28
CA LYS A 50 8.15 -9.10 9.46
C LYS A 50 7.69 -8.01 8.48
N ARG A 51 6.82 -8.34 7.52
CA ARG A 51 6.43 -7.44 6.45
C ARG A 51 4.98 -7.00 6.64
N VAL A 52 4.75 -5.70 6.52
CA VAL A 52 3.40 -5.12 6.46
C VAL A 52 2.98 -5.05 4.99
N ILE A 53 1.86 -5.66 4.68
CA ILE A 53 1.26 -5.69 3.35
C ILE A 53 -0.18 -5.20 3.44
N VAL A 54 -0.68 -4.63 2.36
CA VAL A 54 -2.01 -4.01 2.29
C VAL A 54 -2.76 -4.68 1.13
N PRO A 55 -3.81 -5.48 1.37
CA PRO A 55 -4.56 -6.12 0.29
C PRO A 55 -5.22 -5.08 -0.62
N LYS A 56 -5.10 -5.26 -1.94
CA LYS A 56 -5.64 -4.30 -2.92
C LYS A 56 -7.14 -4.07 -2.74
N ALA A 57 -7.91 -5.17 -2.73
CA ALA A 57 -9.36 -5.12 -2.57
C ALA A 57 -9.82 -4.44 -1.27
N ALA A 58 -9.05 -4.60 -0.17
CA ALA A 58 -9.37 -3.98 1.10
C ALA A 58 -8.95 -2.50 1.12
N PHE A 59 -7.85 -2.14 0.47
CA PHE A 59 -7.40 -0.77 0.28
C PHE A 59 -8.40 0.05 -0.54
N GLU A 60 -8.92 -0.52 -1.62
CA GLU A 60 -9.96 0.11 -2.46
C GLU A 60 -11.22 0.40 -1.63
N GLN A 61 -11.73 -0.58 -0.89
CA GLN A 61 -12.89 -0.37 0.00
C GLN A 61 -12.61 0.66 1.10
N TRP A 62 -11.38 0.71 1.62
CA TRP A 62 -11.00 1.71 2.61
C TRP A 62 -10.97 3.12 2.00
N LEU A 63 -10.47 3.28 0.77
CA LEU A 63 -10.53 4.55 0.04
C LEU A 63 -11.96 5.01 -0.19
N GLU A 64 -12.85 4.11 -0.62
CA GLU A 64 -14.28 4.44 -0.81
C GLU A 64 -14.93 4.93 0.49
N ARG A 65 -14.62 4.29 1.62
CA ARG A 65 -15.07 4.75 2.94
C ARG A 65 -14.45 6.09 3.34
N ALA A 66 -13.18 6.31 3.03
CA ALA A 66 -12.50 7.57 3.32
C ALA A 66 -13.05 8.75 2.50
N VAL A 67 -13.49 8.53 1.25
CA VAL A 67 -14.17 9.54 0.43
C VAL A 67 -15.51 9.96 1.05
N LEU A 68 -16.26 9.01 1.60
CA LEU A 68 -17.53 9.30 2.29
C LEU A 68 -17.34 10.11 3.57
N ASP A 69 -16.21 9.93 4.26
CA ASP A 69 -15.84 10.69 5.47
C ASP A 69 -15.27 12.10 5.13
N LYS A 70 -14.59 12.25 3.99
CA LYS A 70 -13.83 13.46 3.60
C LYS A 70 -14.52 14.40 2.60
N GLN A 71 -15.85 14.50 2.55
CA GLN A 71 -16.50 15.64 1.85
C GLN A 71 -16.09 17.03 2.39
N SER A 72 -15.30 17.08 3.47
CA SER A 72 -14.82 18.32 4.11
C SER A 72 -13.41 18.81 3.69
N TYR A 73 -12.64 18.06 2.90
CA TYR A 73 -11.27 18.48 2.48
C TYR A 73 -11.20 19.12 1.08
N GLY A 74 -12.35 19.39 0.44
CA GLY A 74 -12.42 20.05 -0.86
C GLY A 74 -12.44 21.59 -0.83
N ALA A 75 -12.03 22.24 0.27
CA ALA A 75 -12.16 23.69 0.42
C ALA A 75 -10.83 24.46 0.56
N ALA A 76 -9.67 23.83 0.38
CA ALA A 76 -8.40 24.53 0.51
C ALA A 76 -7.39 24.06 -0.53
N GLU A 77 -7.53 24.56 -1.75
CA GLU A 77 -6.47 24.85 -2.75
C GLU A 77 -7.16 25.37 -4.03
N SER A 78 -6.85 26.46 -4.71
CA SER A 78 -6.00 27.65 -4.52
C SER A 78 -6.25 28.50 -5.78
N GLN A 79 -6.62 29.77 -5.64
CA GLN A 79 -6.18 30.88 -6.50
C GLN A 79 -6.63 32.23 -5.94
#